data_AF-A0ABD0MGN1-F1
#
_entry.id   AF-A0ABD0MGN1-F1
#
_cell.length_a   1.000
_cell.length_b   1.000
_cell.length_c   1.000
_cell.angle_alpha   90.00
_cell.angle_beta   90.00
_cell.angle_gamma   90.00
#
_symmetry.space_group_name_H-M   'P 1'
#
loop_
_entity.id
_entity.type
_entity.pdbx_description
1 polymer ?
#
loop_
_entity_poly.entity_id
_entity_poly.type
_entity_poly.pdbx_seq_one_letter_code
_entity_poly.pdbx_strand_id
1 'polypeptide(L)'
;TKKYDHISPVLSTLHWLPIKHRIDFKILLITYKALNGLAPQYLSELLSHYSPSRPLRSQNFGNLIIPRISKSTAGGRSFSYLAPKLWNNLPYNVRDADTLCQFKSRLKTHLFNLAYT
;
A
#
# COMPACT_ATOMS: atom_id res chain seq x y z
N THR A 1 28.38 -2.91 16.57
CA THR A 1 27.57 -1.68 16.67
C THR A 1 27.70 -1.15 18.07
N LYS A 2 28.01 0.14 18.24
CA LYS A 2 28.06 0.77 19.57
C LYS A 2 26.64 0.94 20.11
N LYS A 3 26.49 1.00 21.44
CA LYS A 3 25.18 1.08 22.11
C LYS A 3 24.28 2.23 21.64
N TYR A 4 24.90 3.34 21.22
CA TYR A 4 24.21 4.57 20.81
C TYR A 4 24.27 4.81 19.29
N ASP A 5 24.79 3.86 18.52
CA ASP A 5 24.74 3.96 17.07
C ASP A 5 23.28 3.90 16.60
N HIS A 6 22.96 4.68 15.57
CA HIS A 6 21.64 4.62 14.98
C HIS A 6 21.39 3.20 14.42
N ILE A 7 20.17 2.67 14.60
CA ILE A 7 19.86 1.28 14.21
C ILE A 7 19.62 1.12 12.70
N SER A 8 19.31 2.21 11.97
CA SER A 8 18.95 2.12 10.54
C SER A 8 20.00 1.47 9.64
N PRO A 9 21.32 1.72 9.77
CA PRO A 9 22.33 1.02 8.98
C PRO A 9 22.27 -0.51 9.19
N VAL A 10 22.05 -0.97 10.42
CA VAL A 10 21.91 -2.40 10.73
C VAL A 10 20.67 -2.99 10.06
N LEU A 11 19.53 -2.30 10.16
CA LEU A 11 18.29 -2.74 9.53
C LEU A 11 18.42 -2.78 8.00
N SER A 12 19.12 -1.80 7.41
CA SER A 12 19.41 -1.77 5.97
C SER A 12 20.27 -2.97 5.55
N THR A 13 21.37 -3.23 6.24
CA THR A 13 22.26 -4.39 5.96
C THR A 13 21.53 -5.72 6.08
N LEU A 14 20.59 -5.86 7.02
CA LEU A 14 19.77 -7.06 7.20
C LEU A 14 18.59 -7.13 6.21
N HIS A 15 18.41 -6.12 5.37
CA HIS A 15 17.28 -5.98 4.46
C HIS A 15 15.91 -6.04 5.20
N TRP A 16 15.85 -5.43 6.39
CA TRP A 16 14.67 -5.39 7.25
C TRP A 16 13.91 -4.08 7.05
N LEU A 17 12.61 -4.16 6.75
CA LEU A 17 11.75 -2.99 6.69
C LEU A 17 11.55 -2.38 8.10
N PRO A 18 11.60 -1.04 8.27
CA PRO A 18 11.16 -0.38 9.49
C PRO A 18 9.69 -0.64 9.78
N ILE A 19 9.29 -0.56 11.06
CA ILE A 19 7.92 -0.88 11.52
C ILE A 19 6.86 -0.11 10.73
N LYS A 20 7.06 1.19 10.49
CA LYS A 20 6.14 2.03 9.70
C LYS A 20 5.85 1.43 8.32
N HIS A 21 6.91 1.10 7.58
CA HIS A 21 6.78 0.49 6.25
C HIS A 21 6.19 -0.94 6.32
N ARG A 22 6.39 -1.69 7.42
CA ARG A 22 5.75 -3.01 7.58
C ARG A 22 4.23 -2.89 7.72
N ILE A 23 3.75 -1.86 8.40
CA ILE A 23 2.32 -1.57 8.53
C ILE A 23 1.74 -1.29 7.13
N ASP A 24 2.39 -0.40 6.38
CA ASP A 24 1.97 -0.07 5.01
C ASP A 24 1.99 -1.31 4.11
N PHE A 25 3.04 -2.15 4.20
CA PHE A 25 3.12 -3.42 3.49
C PHE A 25 1.93 -4.34 3.78
N LYS A 26 1.53 -4.48 5.06
CA LYS A 26 0.40 -5.34 5.45
C LYS A 26 -0.93 -4.79 4.95
N ILE A 27 -1.15 -3.49 5.05
CA ILE A 27 -2.37 -2.85 4.53
C ILE A 27 -2.47 -3.08 3.02
N LEU A 28 -1.41 -2.75 2.28
CA LEU A 28 -1.35 -2.91 0.82
C LEU A 28 -1.50 -4.36 0.38
N LEU A 29 -0.95 -5.31 1.14
CA LEU A 29 -1.15 -6.73 0.88
C LEU A 29 -2.62 -7.15 1.03
N ILE A 30 -3.32 -6.65 2.05
CA ILE A 30 -4.74 -6.90 2.23
C ILE A 30 -5.53 -6.23 1.09
N THR A 31 -5.17 -5.00 0.71
CA THR A 31 -5.77 -4.28 -0.44
C THR A 31 -5.65 -5.09 -1.72
N TYR A 32 -4.45 -5.56 -2.07
CA TYR A 32 -4.24 -6.38 -3.26
C TYR A 32 -5.11 -7.63 -3.25
N LYS A 33 -5.17 -8.34 -2.10
CA LYS A 33 -6.03 -9.52 -1.97
C LYS A 33 -7.50 -9.18 -2.15
N ALA A 34 -7.97 -8.09 -1.56
CA ALA A 34 -9.37 -7.65 -1.67
C ALA A 34 -9.75 -7.29 -3.12
N LEU A 35 -8.85 -6.64 -3.87
CA LEU A 35 -9.07 -6.31 -5.28
C LEU A 35 -9.07 -7.54 -6.20
N ASN A 36 -8.36 -8.60 -5.83
CA ASN A 36 -8.23 -9.83 -6.62
C ASN A 36 -9.14 -10.97 -6.14
N GLY A 37 -10.14 -10.70 -5.28
CA GLY A 37 -11.06 -11.73 -4.78
C GLY A 37 -10.42 -12.78 -3.86
N LEU A 38 -9.24 -12.50 -3.30
CA LEU A 38 -8.49 -13.38 -2.39
C LEU A 38 -8.70 -13.02 -0.91
N ALA A 39 -9.57 -12.06 -0.62
CA ALA A 39 -9.95 -11.66 0.73
C ALA A 39 -11.46 -11.84 0.94
N PRO A 40 -11.94 -11.91 2.19
CA PRO A 40 -13.36 -11.90 2.47
C PRO A 40 -14.09 -10.73 1.82
N GLN A 41 -15.32 -10.98 1.35
CA GLN A 41 -16.12 -10.03 0.59
C GLN A 41 -16.29 -8.67 1.30
N TYR A 42 -16.48 -8.67 2.62
CA TYR A 42 -16.64 -7.44 3.39
C TYR A 42 -15.44 -6.48 3.28
N LEU A 43 -14.21 -6.98 3.03
CA LEU A 43 -13.05 -6.13 2.81
C LEU A 43 -13.03 -5.52 1.41
N SER A 44 -13.47 -6.29 0.41
CA SER A 44 -13.59 -5.82 -0.97
C SER A 44 -14.66 -4.73 -1.08
N GLU A 45 -15.78 -4.88 -0.37
CA GLU A 45 -16.86 -3.88 -0.32
C GLU A 45 -16.44 -2.53 0.27
N LEU A 46 -15.38 -2.50 1.10
CA LEU A 46 -14.81 -1.25 1.63
C LEU A 46 -13.97 -0.48 0.61
N LEU A 47 -13.68 -1.07 -0.56
CA LEU A 47 -12.85 -0.48 -1.61
C LEU A 47 -13.71 -0.23 -2.85
N SER A 48 -13.60 0.96 -3.43
CA SER A 48 -14.34 1.32 -4.64
C SER A 48 -13.38 1.76 -5.73
N HIS A 49 -13.51 1.19 -6.93
CA HIS A 49 -12.73 1.60 -8.08
C HIS A 49 -13.09 3.02 -8.53
N TYR A 50 -12.07 3.79 -8.91
CA TYR A 50 -12.27 5.09 -9.52
C TYR A 50 -12.76 4.92 -10.96
N SER A 51 -14.04 5.23 -11.18
CA SER A 51 -14.67 5.23 -12.51
C SER A 51 -15.11 6.65 -12.87
N PRO A 52 -14.35 7.39 -13.70
CA PRO A 52 -14.74 8.72 -14.14
C PRO A 52 -15.90 8.63 -15.14
N SER A 53 -16.79 9.63 -15.15
CA SER A 53 -17.93 9.69 -16.09
C SER A 53 -17.52 9.79 -17.57
N ARG A 54 -16.27 10.15 -17.86
CA ARG A 54 -15.71 10.28 -19.21
C ARG A 54 -14.34 9.60 -19.25
N PRO A 55 -13.92 9.04 -20.39
CA PRO A 55 -12.62 8.41 -20.51
C PRO A 55 -11.51 9.44 -20.31
N LEU A 56 -10.77 9.30 -19.21
CA LEU A 56 -9.60 10.11 -18.90
C LEU A 56 -8.35 9.23 -18.96
N ARG A 57 -7.19 9.85 -19.21
CA ARG A 57 -5.89 9.15 -19.15
C ARG A 57 -5.69 8.46 -17.79
N SER A 58 -6.20 9.05 -16.71
CA SER A 58 -6.14 8.49 -15.35
C SER A 58 -7.01 7.25 -15.11
N GLN A 59 -7.96 6.94 -15.99
CA GLN A 59 -8.88 5.81 -15.84
C GLN A 59 -8.16 4.46 -15.84
N ASN A 60 -7.11 4.32 -16.64
CA ASN A 60 -6.41 3.05 -16.82
C ASN A 60 -5.40 2.72 -15.70
N PHE A 61 -5.26 3.57 -14.67
CA PHE A 61 -4.27 3.37 -13.62
C PHE A 61 -4.76 2.47 -12.47
N GLY A 62 -5.99 1.95 -12.51
CA GLY A 62 -6.53 1.10 -11.45
C GLY A 62 -6.57 1.80 -10.08
N ASN A 63 -6.87 3.10 -10.08
CA ASN A 63 -6.96 3.90 -8.87
C ASN A 63 -8.22 3.56 -8.07
N LEU A 64 -8.15 3.78 -6.76
CA LEU A 64 -9.27 3.63 -5.83
C LEU A 64 -9.82 5.00 -5.41
N ILE A 65 -11.11 5.05 -5.12
CA ILE A 65 -11.75 6.24 -4.54
C ILE A 65 -11.29 6.38 -3.09
N ILE A 66 -10.81 7.57 -2.73
CA ILE A 66 -10.51 7.90 -1.34
C ILE A 66 -11.76 8.56 -0.74
N PRO A 67 -12.44 7.92 0.23
CA PRO A 67 -13.64 8.49 0.84
C PRO A 67 -13.30 9.77 1.61
N ARG A 68 -14.27 10.69 1.69
CA ARG A 68 -14.16 11.84 2.60
C ARG A 68 -14.32 11.34 4.03
N ILE A 69 -13.44 11.80 4.92
CA ILE A 69 -13.47 11.48 6.34
C ILE A 69 -13.84 12.73 7.14
N SER A 70 -14.70 12.57 8.14
CA SER A 70 -15.06 13.67 9.06
C SER A 70 -14.02 13.82 10.18
N LYS A 71 -13.44 12.71 10.66
CA LYS A 71 -12.44 12.68 11.75
C LYS A 71 -11.08 12.27 11.20
N SER A 72 -10.11 13.19 11.20
CA SER A 72 -8.77 12.95 10.66
C SER A 72 -8.01 11.83 11.37
N THR A 73 -8.26 11.61 12.67
CA THR A 73 -7.59 10.60 13.49
C THR A 73 -8.16 9.20 13.25
N ALA A 74 -9.38 8.94 13.74
CA ALA A 74 -10.01 7.63 13.64
C ALA A 74 -10.37 7.27 12.19
N GLY A 75 -10.96 8.21 11.45
CA GLY A 75 -11.29 8.02 10.04
C GLY A 75 -10.05 7.89 9.15
N GLY A 76 -8.99 8.65 9.44
CA GLY A 76 -7.75 8.58 8.67
C GLY A 76 -6.96 7.27 8.86
N ARG A 77 -7.26 6.51 9.92
CA ARG A 77 -6.67 5.20 10.20
C ARG A 77 -7.53 4.02 9.75
N SER A 78 -8.75 4.27 9.27
CA SER A 78 -9.62 3.18 8.81
C SER A 78 -9.05 2.54 7.55
N PHE A 79 -9.34 1.25 7.35
CA PHE A 79 -8.94 0.54 6.14
C PHE A 79 -9.55 1.22 4.88
N SER A 80 -10.83 1.57 4.93
CA SER A 80 -11.55 2.21 3.81
C SER A 80 -10.93 3.53 3.34
N TYR A 81 -10.18 4.25 4.20
CA TYR A 81 -9.46 5.46 3.80
C TYR A 81 -7.99 5.18 3.48
N LEU A 82 -7.30 4.47 4.38
CA LEU A 82 -5.84 4.33 4.32
C LEU A 82 -5.40 3.40 3.19
N ALA A 83 -6.17 2.33 2.89
CA ALA A 83 -5.85 1.43 1.80
C ALA A 83 -5.90 2.12 0.42
N PRO A 84 -6.99 2.82 0.03
CA PRO A 84 -7.01 3.60 -1.22
C PRO A 84 -5.90 4.64 -1.30
N LYS A 85 -5.61 5.34 -0.19
CA LYS A 85 -4.56 6.36 -0.13
C LYS A 85 -3.17 5.77 -0.41
N LEU A 86 -2.83 4.68 0.27
CA LEU A 86 -1.54 4.01 0.06
C LEU A 86 -1.45 3.39 -1.33
N TRP A 87 -2.53 2.73 -1.79
CA TRP A 87 -2.58 2.08 -3.10
C TRP A 87 -2.35 3.07 -4.24
N ASN A 88 -3.02 4.23 -4.22
CA ASN A 88 -2.90 5.23 -5.27
C ASN A 88 -1.50 5.88 -5.33
N ASN A 89 -0.75 5.87 -4.22
CA ASN A 89 0.62 6.35 -4.16
C ASN A 89 1.64 5.33 -4.66
N LEU A 90 1.23 4.08 -4.94
CA LEU A 90 2.15 3.08 -5.46
C LEU A 90 2.48 3.34 -6.94
N PRO A 91 3.74 3.09 -7.33
CA PRO A 91 4.12 3.15 -8.73
C PRO A 91 3.42 2.04 -9.52
N TYR A 92 3.17 2.31 -10.80
CA TYR A 92 2.40 1.43 -11.68
C TYR A 92 2.97 0.01 -11.73
N ASN A 93 4.29 -0.12 -11.84
CA ASN A 93 4.98 -1.41 -11.89
C ASN A 93 4.74 -2.31 -10.67
N VAL A 94 4.44 -1.73 -9.49
CA VAL A 94 4.10 -2.51 -8.29
C VAL A 94 2.65 -2.96 -8.34
N ARG A 95 1.74 -2.09 -8.80
CA ARG A 95 0.29 -2.39 -8.91
C ARG A 95 -0.03 -3.38 -10.00
N ASP A 96 0.67 -3.30 -11.12
CA ASP A 96 0.57 -4.17 -12.31
C ASP A 96 1.25 -5.54 -12.10
N ALA A 97 1.16 -6.08 -10.89
CA ALA A 97 1.69 -7.40 -10.60
C ALA A 97 0.60 -8.46 -10.78
N ASP A 98 0.81 -9.38 -11.72
CA ASP A 98 -0.15 -10.43 -12.07
C ASP A 98 -0.41 -11.43 -10.94
N THR A 99 0.55 -11.59 -10.03
CA THR A 99 0.46 -12.55 -8.93
C THR A 99 0.78 -11.91 -7.60
N LEU A 100 0.18 -12.49 -6.55
CA LEU A 100 0.46 -12.10 -5.16
C LEU A 100 1.95 -12.21 -4.81
N CYS A 101 2.67 -13.17 -5.37
CA CYS A 101 4.10 -13.34 -5.13
C CYS A 101 4.91 -12.19 -5.72
N GLN A 102 4.64 -11.86 -7.00
CA GLN A 102 5.27 -10.72 -7.65
C GLN A 102 4.94 -9.41 -6.93
N PHE A 103 3.69 -9.21 -6.55
CA PHE A 103 3.26 -8.03 -5.79
C PHE A 103 4.04 -7.88 -4.48
N LYS A 104 4.13 -8.95 -3.67
CA LYS A 104 4.89 -8.95 -2.40
C LYS A 104 6.36 -8.56 -2.63
N SER A 105 6.98 -9.15 -3.65
CA SER A 105 8.39 -8.89 -3.96
C SER A 105 8.59 -7.43 -4.37
N ARG A 106 7.86 -6.96 -5.39
CA ARG A 106 7.96 -5.59 -5.91
C ARG A 106 7.63 -4.55 -4.82
N LEU A 107 6.60 -4.81 -4.01
CA LEU A 107 6.20 -3.92 -2.91
C LEU A 107 7.28 -3.85 -1.83
N LYS A 108 7.85 -4.98 -1.41
CA LYS A 108 8.93 -5.00 -0.41
C LYS A 108 10.13 -4.19 -0.89
N THR A 109 10.55 -4.39 -2.14
CA THR A 109 11.66 -3.65 -2.75
C THR A 109 11.36 -2.15 -2.79
N HIS A 110 10.17 -1.76 -3.23
CA HIS A 110 9.77 -0.35 -3.28
C HIS A 110 9.80 0.33 -1.91
N LEU A 111 9.19 -0.29 -0.90
CA LEU A 111 9.16 0.25 0.47
C LEU A 111 10.54 0.22 1.14
N PHE A 112 11.41 -0.74 0.78
CA PHE A 112 12.78 -0.79 1.27
C PHE A 112 13.59 0.39 0.75
N ASN A 113 13.46 0.70 -0.54
CA ASN A 113 14.11 1.87 -1.13
C ASN A 113 13.64 3.15 -0.44
N LEU A 114 12.32 3.38 -0.33
CA LEU A 114 11.78 4.56 0.38
C LEU A 114 12.27 4.72 1.83
N ALA A 115 12.67 3.63 2.49
CA ALA A 115 13.14 3.65 3.88
C ALA A 115 14.63 3.97 4.03
N TYR A 116 15.46 3.67 3.02
CA TYR A 116 16.93 3.65 3.15
C TYR A 116 17.69 4.34 2.01
N THR A 117 16.99 4.80 0.96
CA THR A 117 17.54 5.73 -0.06
C THR A 117 17.11 7.15 0.26
#